data_AF-A0A1X0EGL4-F1
#
_entry.id   AF-A0A1X0EGL4-F1
#
_cell.length_a   1.000
_cell.length_b   1.000
_cell.length_c   1.000
_cell.angle_alpha   90.00
_cell.angle_beta   90.00
_cell.angle_gamma   90.00
#
_symmetry.space_group_name_H-M   'P 1'
#
loop_
_entity.id
_entity.type
_entity.pdbx_description
1 polymer ?
#
loop_
_entity_poly.entity_id
_entity_poly.type
_entity_poly.pdbx_seq_one_letter_code
_entity_poly.pdbx_strand_id
1 'polypeptide(L)'
;MPSQVSIREVAMRDGLQIEQPIPLRAKLELLDAIAATGVREVEVTSFVSPTKVPALADAAELAAELWRYPDLEFSALVASPGGAARAVAAGLTSIEYVVCASDSFSSANVGRPTAEAVAAIPDIAGIAHDAGGTAEVIIATAWDCPFDGPTPPARVTEIAASARAFGVDRLSIADTIGTTTPARVTDLIAAVRPIIGEMALGAHFHNTRGAGLACAYTAVSCGVTRLDASAGGLGGCPFAPGATGNIATEDLVYLLGDCGIDTGIDLQAAIAAAGVASSVVGHPLPSALLAAGDRKRD
;
A
#
# COMPACT_ATOMS: atom_id res chain seq x y z
N MET A 1 22.58 5.38 0.95
CA MET A 1 21.18 5.15 1.36
C MET A 1 20.54 6.51 1.61
N PRO A 2 19.23 6.68 1.35
CA PRO A 2 18.54 7.92 1.67
C PRO A 2 18.55 8.13 3.20
N SER A 3 18.61 9.40 3.63
CA SER A 3 18.55 9.76 5.05
C SER A 3 17.12 9.79 5.59
N GLN A 4 16.12 9.82 4.70
CA GLN A 4 14.72 9.92 5.03
C GLN A 4 13.88 9.05 4.08
N VAL A 5 12.82 8.44 4.60
CA VAL A 5 11.84 7.62 3.87
C VAL A 5 10.43 8.06 4.28
N SER A 6 9.55 8.28 3.31
CA SER A 6 8.11 8.45 3.56
C SER A 6 7.46 7.07 3.70
N ILE A 7 6.59 6.92 4.69
CA ILE A 7 5.75 5.75 4.86
C ILE A 7 4.32 6.15 4.54
N ARG A 8 3.68 5.43 3.62
CA ARG A 8 2.22 5.48 3.43
C ARG A 8 1.58 4.41 4.29
N GLU A 9 0.70 4.85 5.18
CA GLU A 9 -0.07 3.96 6.05
C GLU A 9 -1.26 3.39 5.26
N VAL A 10 -1.35 2.07 5.16
CA VAL A 10 -2.36 1.38 4.35
C VAL A 10 -3.40 0.61 5.17
N ALA A 11 -3.37 0.68 6.51
CA ALA A 11 -4.30 -0.04 7.36
C ALA A 11 -5.77 0.23 7.04
N MET A 12 -6.11 1.49 6.73
CA MET A 12 -7.50 1.91 6.47
C MET A 12 -8.08 1.30 5.19
N ARG A 13 -7.25 0.98 4.19
CA ARG A 13 -7.66 0.33 2.95
C ARG A 13 -7.21 -1.12 2.92
N ASP A 14 -5.93 -1.38 2.70
CA ASP A 14 -5.38 -2.72 2.51
C ASP A 14 -5.51 -3.57 3.78
N GLY A 15 -5.30 -2.94 4.93
CA GLY A 15 -5.45 -3.59 6.22
C GLY A 15 -6.87 -4.09 6.49
N LEU A 16 -7.86 -3.19 6.38
CA LEU A 16 -9.26 -3.51 6.66
C LEU A 16 -9.96 -4.31 5.57
N GLN A 17 -9.42 -4.38 4.35
CA GLN A 17 -10.11 -4.96 3.18
C GLN A 17 -10.53 -6.42 3.37
N ILE A 18 -9.76 -7.22 4.11
CA ILE A 18 -10.06 -8.63 4.38
C ILE A 18 -10.76 -8.87 5.72
N GLU A 19 -10.94 -7.81 6.52
CA GLU A 19 -11.55 -7.89 7.83
C GLU A 19 -13.08 -7.96 7.76
N GLN A 20 -13.68 -8.40 8.86
CA GLN A 20 -15.12 -8.22 9.01
C GLN A 20 -15.45 -6.72 9.01
N PRO A 21 -16.55 -6.28 8.36
CA PRO A 21 -16.91 -4.88 8.34
C PRO A 21 -17.02 -4.28 9.74
N ILE A 22 -16.21 -3.27 10.01
CA ILE A 22 -16.27 -2.48 11.25
C ILE A 22 -17.08 -1.20 11.02
N PRO A 23 -17.77 -0.67 12.04
CA PRO A 23 -18.56 0.55 11.89
C PRO A 23 -17.67 1.76 11.63
N LEU A 24 -18.19 2.76 10.91
CA LEU A 24 -17.47 4.01 10.58
C LEU A 24 -16.79 4.65 11.80
N ARG A 25 -17.46 4.66 12.98
CA ARG A 25 -16.88 5.20 14.21
C ARG A 25 -15.55 4.53 14.61
N ALA A 26 -15.41 3.22 14.38
CA ALA A 26 -14.21 2.46 14.70
C ALA A 26 -13.11 2.72 13.66
N LYS A 27 -13.49 2.97 12.39
CA LYS A 27 -12.56 3.45 11.35
C LYS A 27 -12.01 4.82 11.70
N LEU A 28 -12.86 5.74 12.17
CA LEU A 28 -12.43 7.06 12.60
C LEU A 28 -11.54 7.01 13.85
N GLU A 29 -11.83 6.10 14.80
CA GLU A 29 -10.95 5.84 15.95
C GLU A 29 -9.56 5.37 15.51
N LEU A 30 -9.49 4.43 14.56
CA LEU A 30 -8.23 3.98 13.97
C LEU A 30 -7.52 5.11 13.22
N LEU A 31 -8.24 5.90 12.42
CA LEU A 31 -7.67 7.02 11.66
C LEU A 31 -7.15 8.14 12.58
N ASP A 32 -7.86 8.44 13.68
CA ASP A 32 -7.40 9.37 14.71
C ASP A 32 -6.06 8.91 15.32
N ALA A 33 -5.94 7.61 15.59
CA ALA A 33 -4.69 7.03 16.11
C ALA A 33 -3.55 7.05 15.08
N ILE A 34 -3.85 6.74 13.81
CA ILE A 34 -2.90 6.81 12.69
C ILE A 34 -2.40 8.25 12.49
N ALA A 35 -3.30 9.24 12.50
CA ALA A 35 -2.94 10.64 12.33
C ALA A 35 -2.01 11.12 13.46
N ALA A 36 -2.22 10.65 14.69
CA ALA A 36 -1.38 10.97 15.84
C ALA A 36 0.07 10.45 15.73
N THR A 37 0.35 9.52 14.81
CA THR A 37 1.70 9.02 14.56
C THR A 37 2.60 10.03 13.85
N GLY A 38 2.04 11.05 13.21
CA GLY A 38 2.78 12.01 12.39
C GLY A 38 3.01 11.56 10.95
N VAL A 39 2.42 10.43 10.52
CA VAL A 39 2.38 10.02 9.11
C VAL A 39 1.83 11.14 8.23
N ARG A 40 2.21 11.15 6.95
CA ARG A 40 1.78 12.18 5.99
C ARG A 40 0.92 11.65 4.86
N GLU A 41 1.02 10.35 4.57
CA GLU A 41 0.29 9.70 3.49
C GLU A 41 -0.55 8.54 4.08
N VAL A 42 -1.85 8.52 3.79
CA VAL A 42 -2.75 7.43 4.21
C VAL A 42 -3.58 6.96 3.02
N GLU A 43 -3.46 5.67 2.71
CA GLU A 43 -4.39 5.01 1.78
C GLU A 43 -5.69 4.70 2.53
N VAL A 44 -6.67 5.57 2.37
CA VAL A 44 -7.78 5.67 3.33
C VAL A 44 -8.96 4.77 3.00
N THR A 45 -9.17 4.47 1.71
CA THR A 45 -10.30 3.65 1.28
C THR A 45 -10.14 3.18 -0.17
N SER A 46 -11.15 2.47 -0.68
CA SER A 46 -11.20 2.00 -2.05
C SER A 46 -12.58 2.20 -2.67
N PHE A 47 -12.62 2.67 -3.92
CA PHE A 47 -13.88 2.79 -4.69
C PHE A 47 -14.09 1.56 -5.59
N VAL A 48 -14.03 0.37 -5.00
CA VAL A 48 -14.33 -0.92 -5.64
C VAL A 48 -15.78 -1.35 -5.39
N SER A 49 -16.15 -2.55 -5.87
CA SER A 49 -17.50 -3.06 -5.67
C SER A 49 -17.74 -3.37 -4.18
N PRO A 50 -18.77 -2.79 -3.52
CA PRO A 50 -19.06 -3.06 -2.11
C PRO A 50 -19.47 -4.52 -1.87
N THR A 51 -19.94 -5.22 -2.90
CA THR A 51 -20.22 -6.66 -2.83
C THR A 51 -18.95 -7.51 -2.82
N LYS A 52 -17.86 -7.03 -3.42
CA LYS A 52 -16.56 -7.74 -3.45
C LYS A 52 -15.73 -7.41 -2.22
N VAL A 53 -15.83 -6.18 -1.73
CA VAL A 53 -15.11 -5.72 -0.53
C VAL A 53 -16.09 -5.02 0.42
N PRO A 54 -16.88 -5.79 1.20
CA PRO A 54 -17.88 -5.24 2.10
C PRO A 54 -17.28 -4.35 3.20
N ALA A 55 -16.04 -4.65 3.61
CA ALA A 55 -15.33 -3.88 4.63
C ALA A 55 -15.10 -2.41 4.24
N LEU A 56 -15.16 -2.06 2.95
CA LEU A 56 -14.92 -0.70 2.43
C LEU A 56 -16.18 -0.08 1.78
N ALA A 57 -17.37 -0.62 2.05
CA ALA A 57 -18.61 -0.18 1.39
C ALA A 57 -19.03 1.27 1.73
N ASP A 58 -18.56 1.80 2.85
CA ASP A 58 -18.80 3.15 3.39
C ASP A 58 -17.74 4.18 2.93
N ALA A 59 -17.01 3.91 1.84
CA ALA A 59 -15.92 4.76 1.33
C ALA A 59 -16.29 6.25 1.21
N ALA A 60 -17.48 6.57 0.72
CA ALA A 60 -17.94 7.95 0.59
C ALA A 60 -18.28 8.61 1.95
N GLU A 61 -18.76 7.84 2.91
CA GLU A 61 -19.07 8.31 4.26
C GLU A 61 -17.77 8.60 5.02
N LEU A 62 -16.76 7.72 4.88
CA LEU A 62 -15.42 7.96 5.42
C LEU A 62 -14.75 9.18 4.74
N ALA A 63 -14.86 9.31 3.42
CA ALA A 63 -14.31 10.44 2.68
C ALA A 63 -14.85 11.80 3.16
N ALA A 64 -16.12 11.85 3.57
CA ALA A 64 -16.76 13.06 4.09
C ALA A 64 -16.21 13.52 5.45
N GLU A 65 -15.43 12.69 6.15
CA GLU A 65 -14.84 12.99 7.46
C GLU A 65 -13.37 13.44 7.37
N LEU A 66 -12.74 13.31 6.20
CA LEU A 66 -11.29 13.49 6.04
C LEU A 66 -10.81 14.93 6.23
N TRP A 67 -11.70 15.92 6.10
CA TRP A 67 -11.40 17.33 6.39
C TRP A 67 -10.91 17.57 7.82
N ARG A 68 -11.16 16.63 8.74
CA ARG A 68 -10.65 16.65 10.13
C ARG A 68 -9.12 16.53 10.21
N TYR A 69 -8.46 16.07 9.15
CA TYR A 69 -7.03 15.78 9.12
C TYR A 69 -6.32 16.60 8.03
N PRO A 70 -6.23 17.94 8.18
CA PRO A 70 -5.70 18.83 7.13
C PRO A 70 -4.22 18.59 6.81
N ASP A 71 -3.49 17.90 7.67
CA ASP A 71 -2.06 17.63 7.53
C ASP A 71 -1.74 16.30 6.82
N LEU A 72 -2.78 15.55 6.41
CA LEU A 72 -2.66 14.25 5.74
C LEU A 72 -3.02 14.36 4.25
N GLU A 73 -2.19 13.76 3.41
CA GLU A 73 -2.58 13.39 2.04
C GLU A 73 -3.32 12.05 2.09
N PHE A 74 -4.54 12.05 1.55
CA PHE A 74 -5.34 10.84 1.44
C PHE A 74 -5.40 10.34 0.01
N SER A 75 -5.18 9.04 -0.14
CA SER A 75 -5.32 8.35 -1.40
C SER A 75 -6.41 7.30 -1.37
N ALA A 76 -6.94 6.97 -2.56
CA ALA A 76 -7.93 5.93 -2.73
C ALA A 76 -7.53 4.93 -3.81
N LEU A 77 -7.66 3.64 -3.48
CA LEU A 77 -7.51 2.58 -4.45
C LEU A 77 -8.72 2.51 -5.39
N VAL A 78 -8.45 2.35 -6.67
CA VAL A 78 -9.46 2.14 -7.70
C VAL A 78 -9.13 0.94 -8.57
N ALA A 79 -10.15 0.33 -9.17
CA ALA A 79 -9.99 -0.76 -10.12
C ALA A 79 -10.46 -0.41 -11.53
N SER A 80 -11.00 0.80 -11.76
CA SER A 80 -11.52 1.23 -13.06
C SER A 80 -11.64 2.76 -13.15
N PRO A 81 -11.76 3.32 -14.37
CA PRO A 81 -12.06 4.75 -14.55
C PRO A 81 -13.32 5.20 -13.80
N GLY A 82 -14.36 4.35 -13.77
CA GLY A 82 -15.56 4.64 -12.99
C GLY A 82 -15.31 4.69 -11.48
N GLY A 83 -14.36 3.91 -10.96
CA GLY A 83 -13.89 4.01 -9.57
C GLY A 83 -13.14 5.32 -9.30
N ALA A 84 -12.23 5.71 -10.21
CA ALA A 84 -11.51 6.99 -10.15
C ALA A 84 -12.46 8.18 -10.14
N ALA A 85 -13.47 8.20 -11.02
CA ALA A 85 -14.47 9.26 -11.05
C ALA A 85 -15.26 9.38 -9.73
N ARG A 86 -15.58 8.25 -9.09
CA ARG A 86 -16.25 8.26 -7.78
C ARG A 86 -15.33 8.74 -6.65
N ALA A 87 -14.06 8.35 -6.67
CA ALA A 87 -13.07 8.81 -5.70
C ALA A 87 -12.90 10.34 -5.76
N VAL A 88 -12.70 10.87 -6.97
CA VAL A 88 -12.60 12.31 -7.23
C VAL A 88 -13.88 13.03 -6.78
N ALA A 89 -15.06 12.49 -7.10
CA ALA A 89 -16.33 13.07 -6.68
C ALA A 89 -16.51 13.09 -5.15
N ALA A 90 -15.82 12.19 -4.42
CA ALA A 90 -15.77 12.15 -2.96
C ALA A 90 -14.65 13.03 -2.35
N GLY A 91 -13.90 13.77 -3.18
CA GLY A 91 -12.82 14.65 -2.74
C GLY A 91 -11.43 14.00 -2.66
N LEU A 92 -11.29 12.75 -3.10
CA LEU A 92 -10.02 12.02 -3.11
C LEU A 92 -9.39 12.12 -4.50
N THR A 93 -8.33 12.93 -4.62
CA THR A 93 -7.65 13.22 -5.90
C THR A 93 -6.29 12.54 -6.04
N SER A 94 -5.76 11.94 -4.97
CA SER A 94 -4.61 11.01 -5.04
C SER A 94 -5.15 9.61 -5.32
N ILE A 95 -5.00 9.14 -6.56
CA ILE A 95 -5.61 7.89 -7.05
C ILE A 95 -4.56 6.80 -7.19
N GLU A 96 -4.85 5.63 -6.63
CA GLU A 96 -4.00 4.45 -6.73
C GLU A 96 -4.66 3.38 -7.59
N TYR A 97 -3.99 2.98 -8.67
CA TYR A 97 -4.50 1.98 -9.61
C TYR A 97 -3.63 0.72 -9.62
N VAL A 98 -4.24 -0.41 -9.26
CA VAL A 98 -3.55 -1.69 -9.24
C VAL A 98 -3.59 -2.36 -10.60
N VAL A 99 -2.40 -2.69 -11.11
CA VAL A 99 -2.19 -3.53 -12.30
C VAL A 99 -1.44 -4.78 -11.88
N CYS A 100 -2.00 -5.95 -12.14
CA CYS A 100 -1.38 -7.21 -11.74
C CYS A 100 -0.46 -7.72 -12.84
N ALA A 101 0.77 -8.14 -12.53
CA ALA A 101 1.71 -8.67 -13.53
C ALA A 101 1.33 -10.08 -14.05
N SER A 102 0.49 -10.81 -13.31
CA SER A 102 -0.10 -12.10 -13.70
C SER A 102 -1.52 -11.94 -14.25
N ASP A 103 -1.80 -12.57 -15.41
CA ASP A 103 -3.14 -12.57 -16.01
C ASP A 103 -4.14 -13.41 -15.22
N SER A 104 -3.73 -14.55 -14.66
CA SER A 104 -4.60 -15.38 -13.81
C SER A 104 -5.00 -14.62 -12.55
N PHE A 105 -4.05 -13.93 -11.90
CA PHE A 105 -4.34 -13.10 -10.74
C PHE A 105 -5.20 -11.89 -11.10
N SER A 106 -4.88 -11.19 -12.19
CA SER A 106 -5.68 -10.05 -12.67
C SER A 106 -7.13 -10.47 -12.93
N SER A 107 -7.33 -11.61 -13.59
CA SER A 107 -8.67 -12.13 -13.91
C SER A 107 -9.44 -12.53 -12.65
N ALA A 108 -8.79 -13.17 -11.68
CA ALA A 108 -9.40 -13.52 -10.40
C ALA A 108 -9.75 -12.29 -9.54
N ASN A 109 -8.86 -11.29 -9.52
CA ASN A 109 -8.97 -10.12 -8.64
C ASN A 109 -9.92 -9.05 -9.21
N VAL A 110 -9.69 -8.62 -10.45
CA VAL A 110 -10.39 -7.49 -11.08
C VAL A 110 -11.26 -7.89 -12.28
N GLY A 111 -11.29 -9.17 -12.65
CA GLY A 111 -12.18 -9.69 -13.69
C GLY A 111 -11.72 -9.38 -15.12
N ARG A 112 -10.45 -9.02 -15.33
CA ARG A 112 -9.88 -8.69 -16.64
C ARG A 112 -8.40 -9.08 -16.73
N PRO A 113 -7.86 -9.37 -17.92
CA PRO A 113 -6.43 -9.64 -18.10
C PRO A 113 -5.58 -8.38 -17.91
N THR A 114 -4.27 -8.57 -17.73
CA THR A 114 -3.32 -7.47 -17.46
C THR A 114 -3.32 -6.43 -18.57
N ALA A 115 -3.40 -6.86 -19.84
CA ALA A 115 -3.38 -5.96 -20.98
C ALA A 115 -4.54 -4.96 -20.96
N GLU A 116 -5.74 -5.41 -20.56
CA GLU A 116 -6.90 -4.53 -20.41
C GLU A 116 -6.77 -3.59 -19.20
N ALA A 117 -6.13 -4.04 -18.12
CA ALA A 117 -5.82 -3.17 -17.00
C ALA A 117 -4.82 -2.07 -17.40
N VAL A 118 -3.74 -2.41 -18.11
CA VAL A 118 -2.77 -1.44 -18.64
C VAL A 118 -3.43 -0.43 -19.58
N ALA A 119 -4.36 -0.87 -20.44
CA ALA A 119 -5.07 0.02 -21.35
C ALA A 119 -5.97 1.05 -20.65
N ALA A 120 -6.35 0.82 -19.38
CA ALA A 120 -7.16 1.74 -18.59
C ALA A 120 -6.35 2.81 -17.84
N ILE A 121 -5.02 2.69 -17.79
CA ILE A 121 -4.13 3.66 -17.12
C ILE A 121 -4.37 5.11 -17.60
N PRO A 122 -4.36 5.43 -18.92
CA PRO A 122 -4.47 6.83 -19.35
C PRO A 122 -5.81 7.47 -18.95
N ASP A 123 -6.91 6.72 -18.97
CA ASP A 123 -8.21 7.24 -18.54
C ASP A 123 -8.22 7.55 -17.04
N ILE A 124 -7.61 6.69 -16.22
CA ILE A 124 -7.53 6.88 -14.76
C ILE A 124 -6.62 8.05 -14.42
N ALA A 125 -5.45 8.15 -15.06
CA ALA A 125 -4.53 9.26 -14.90
C ALA A 125 -5.20 10.58 -15.30
N GLY A 126 -5.88 10.62 -16.46
CA GLY A 126 -6.63 11.79 -16.92
C GLY A 126 -7.69 12.24 -15.92
N ILE A 127 -8.48 11.31 -15.35
CA ILE A 127 -9.48 11.65 -14.32
C ILE A 127 -8.84 12.29 -13.07
N ALA A 128 -7.70 11.77 -12.61
CA ALA A 128 -7.00 12.34 -11.47
C ALA A 128 -6.43 13.73 -11.79
N HIS A 129 -5.77 13.88 -12.94
CA HIS A 129 -5.15 15.13 -13.37
C HIS A 129 -6.16 16.24 -13.67
N ASP A 130 -7.30 15.92 -14.28
CA ASP A 130 -8.39 16.87 -14.53
C ASP A 130 -8.98 17.43 -13.23
N ALA A 131 -8.86 16.68 -12.12
CA ALA A 131 -9.24 17.10 -10.79
C ALA A 131 -8.10 17.81 -10.02
N GLY A 132 -6.95 18.05 -10.65
CA GLY A 132 -5.76 18.62 -10.03
C GLY A 132 -5.03 17.66 -9.07
N GLY A 133 -5.27 16.36 -9.21
CA GLY A 133 -4.70 15.29 -8.40
C GLY A 133 -3.52 14.57 -9.04
N THR A 134 -3.20 13.39 -8.50
CA THR A 134 -2.09 12.54 -8.96
C THR A 134 -2.55 11.10 -9.12
N ALA A 135 -1.93 10.36 -10.04
CA ALA A 135 -2.13 8.94 -10.23
C ALA A 135 -0.87 8.15 -9.89
N GLU A 136 -1.06 7.04 -9.19
CA GLU A 136 -0.03 6.05 -8.90
C GLU A 136 -0.44 4.69 -9.47
N VAL A 137 0.47 4.04 -10.18
CA VAL A 137 0.29 2.64 -10.61
C VAL A 137 1.02 1.71 -9.65
N ILE A 138 0.28 0.77 -9.08
CA ILE A 138 0.83 -0.28 -8.22
C ILE A 138 0.88 -1.58 -9.01
N ILE A 139 2.10 -2.11 -9.20
CA ILE A 139 2.31 -3.39 -9.89
C ILE A 139 2.21 -4.51 -8.85
N ALA A 140 1.05 -5.17 -8.80
CA ALA A 140 0.81 -6.34 -7.95
C ALA A 140 1.42 -7.61 -8.55
N THR A 141 1.64 -8.62 -7.70
CA THR A 141 2.31 -9.90 -8.05
C THR A 141 3.66 -9.69 -8.73
N ALA A 142 4.41 -8.66 -8.31
CA ALA A 142 5.64 -8.24 -8.98
C ALA A 142 6.75 -9.31 -8.95
N TRP A 143 6.75 -10.19 -7.94
CA TRP A 143 7.72 -11.28 -7.80
C TRP A 143 7.11 -12.64 -8.07
N ASP A 144 5.99 -12.95 -7.44
CA ASP A 144 5.29 -14.22 -7.62
C ASP A 144 3.77 -14.02 -7.61
N CYS A 145 3.09 -14.93 -8.28
CA CYS A 145 1.64 -15.06 -8.33
C CYS A 145 1.22 -16.35 -7.61
N PRO A 146 0.16 -16.34 -6.77
CA PRO A 146 -0.33 -17.54 -6.11
C PRO A 146 -0.92 -18.58 -7.08
N PHE A 147 -1.20 -18.20 -8.33
CA PHE A 147 -1.75 -19.07 -9.38
C PHE A 147 -0.69 -19.53 -10.38
N ASP A 148 0.12 -18.59 -10.88
CA ASP A 148 1.05 -18.83 -11.99
C ASP A 148 2.49 -19.13 -11.53
N GLY A 149 2.80 -18.92 -10.24
CA GLY A 149 4.15 -19.04 -9.71
C GLY A 149 5.00 -17.81 -10.05
N PRO A 150 6.30 -17.98 -10.37
CA PRO A 150 7.21 -16.85 -10.58
C PRO A 150 6.78 -15.90 -11.70
N THR A 151 6.72 -14.62 -11.37
CA THR A 151 6.43 -13.55 -12.33
C THR A 151 7.71 -13.18 -13.09
N PRO A 152 7.75 -13.26 -14.43
CA PRO A 152 8.91 -12.81 -15.19
C PRO A 152 9.16 -11.30 -14.97
N PRO A 153 10.39 -10.84 -14.66
CA PRO A 153 10.69 -9.42 -14.46
C PRO A 153 10.28 -8.54 -15.65
N ALA A 154 10.34 -9.10 -16.87
CA ALA A 154 9.90 -8.45 -18.10
C ALA A 154 8.46 -7.89 -18.00
N ARG A 155 7.56 -8.64 -17.36
CA ARG A 155 6.15 -8.23 -17.16
C ARG A 155 6.04 -6.96 -16.33
N VAL A 156 6.81 -6.88 -15.25
CA VAL A 156 6.86 -5.69 -14.39
C VAL A 156 7.43 -4.50 -15.16
N THR A 157 8.53 -4.72 -15.90
CA THR A 157 9.16 -3.65 -16.68
C THR A 157 8.29 -3.13 -17.82
N GLU A 158 7.49 -3.99 -18.47
CA GLU A 158 6.53 -3.60 -19.51
C GLU A 158 5.39 -2.74 -18.95
N ILE A 159 4.87 -3.10 -17.78
CA ILE A 159 3.84 -2.31 -17.08
C ILE A 159 4.43 -0.96 -16.64
N ALA A 160 5.63 -0.95 -16.07
CA ALA A 160 6.31 0.28 -15.65
C ALA A 160 6.56 1.23 -16.84
N ALA A 161 6.99 0.69 -17.99
CA ALA A 161 7.17 1.47 -19.21
C ALA A 161 5.84 2.08 -19.70
N SER A 162 4.76 1.31 -19.64
CA SER A 162 3.43 1.77 -20.03
C SER A 162 2.92 2.87 -19.08
N ALA A 163 3.04 2.68 -17.76
CA ALA A 163 2.67 3.68 -16.77
C ALA A 163 3.42 5.01 -16.99
N ARG A 164 4.73 4.95 -17.24
CA ARG A 164 5.52 6.14 -17.61
C ARG A 164 5.02 6.80 -18.89
N ALA A 165 4.79 6.02 -19.94
CA ALA A 165 4.35 6.54 -21.23
C ALA A 165 2.97 7.21 -21.16
N PHE A 166 2.10 6.75 -20.26
CA PHE A 166 0.78 7.31 -20.01
C PHE A 166 0.76 8.45 -18.98
N GLY A 167 1.93 8.92 -18.52
CA GLY A 167 2.04 10.12 -17.68
C GLY A 167 1.66 9.91 -16.22
N VAL A 168 1.74 8.69 -15.69
CA VAL A 168 1.53 8.41 -14.26
C VAL A 168 2.61 9.10 -13.41
N ASP A 169 2.22 9.65 -12.26
CA ASP A 169 3.10 10.45 -11.39
C ASP A 169 4.03 9.59 -10.52
N ARG A 170 3.52 8.43 -10.08
CA ARG A 170 4.22 7.52 -9.16
C ARG A 170 4.05 6.06 -9.58
N LEU A 171 5.04 5.23 -9.26
CA LEU A 171 4.98 3.78 -9.43
C LEU A 171 5.27 3.09 -8.10
N SER A 172 4.56 2.02 -7.78
CA SER A 172 4.93 1.11 -6.69
C SER A 172 5.02 -0.34 -7.18
N ILE A 173 5.92 -1.12 -6.61
CA ILE A 173 6.01 -2.57 -6.83
C ILE A 173 5.60 -3.32 -5.57
N ALA A 174 4.70 -4.30 -5.70
CA ALA A 174 4.09 -4.98 -4.56
C ALA A 174 4.38 -6.49 -4.54
N ASP A 175 4.90 -6.96 -3.41
CA ASP A 175 5.00 -8.38 -3.05
C ASP A 175 3.69 -8.86 -2.42
N THR A 176 2.67 -9.00 -3.25
CA THR A 176 1.27 -9.27 -2.86
C THR A 176 1.07 -10.52 -2.01
N ILE A 177 1.99 -11.49 -2.09
CA ILE A 177 1.87 -12.76 -1.36
C ILE A 177 3.05 -13.03 -0.42
N GLY A 178 3.91 -12.04 -0.17
CA GLY A 178 5.01 -12.11 0.80
C GLY A 178 5.97 -13.25 0.51
N THR A 179 6.51 -13.27 -0.71
CA THR A 179 7.38 -14.32 -1.25
C THR A 179 8.76 -13.84 -1.66
N THR A 180 8.96 -12.54 -1.79
CA THR A 180 10.22 -11.99 -2.26
C THR A 180 11.31 -12.07 -1.18
N THR A 181 12.55 -11.87 -1.64
CA THR A 181 13.74 -11.88 -0.80
C THR A 181 14.66 -10.72 -1.19
N PRO A 182 15.56 -10.26 -0.30
CA PRO A 182 16.44 -9.12 -0.55
C PRO A 182 17.16 -9.12 -1.92
N ALA A 183 17.70 -10.27 -2.35
CA ALA A 183 18.37 -10.36 -3.64
C ALA A 183 17.40 -10.08 -4.81
N ARG A 184 16.19 -10.66 -4.76
CA ARG A 184 15.16 -10.48 -5.79
C ARG A 184 14.61 -9.05 -5.81
N VAL A 185 14.58 -8.37 -4.65
CA VAL A 185 14.23 -6.95 -4.56
C VAL A 185 15.28 -6.10 -5.27
N THR A 186 16.56 -6.36 -4.99
CA THR A 186 17.69 -5.66 -5.62
C THR A 186 17.62 -5.79 -7.15
N ASP A 187 17.45 -7.02 -7.64
CA ASP A 187 17.40 -7.32 -9.07
C ASP A 187 16.23 -6.61 -9.78
N LEU A 188 15.03 -6.66 -9.18
CA LEU A 188 13.86 -6.05 -9.79
C LEU A 188 13.94 -4.52 -9.79
N ILE A 189 14.40 -3.90 -8.69
CA ILE A 189 14.60 -2.44 -8.65
C ILE A 189 15.64 -2.02 -9.68
N ALA A 190 16.74 -2.76 -9.83
CA ALA A 190 17.76 -2.47 -10.84
C ALA A 190 17.21 -2.54 -12.28
N ALA A 191 16.24 -3.42 -12.55
CA ALA A 191 15.58 -3.52 -13.85
C ALA A 191 14.54 -2.40 -14.09
N VAL A 192 13.81 -1.98 -13.05
CA VAL A 192 12.74 -0.97 -13.16
C VAL A 192 13.28 0.45 -13.20
N ARG A 193 14.34 0.78 -12.44
CA ARG A 193 14.87 2.14 -12.27
C ARG A 193 15.17 2.86 -13.61
N PRO A 194 15.87 2.24 -14.58
CA PRO A 194 16.18 2.90 -15.86
C PRO A 194 14.93 3.20 -16.69
N ILE A 195 13.85 2.44 -16.49
CA ILE A 195 12.60 2.56 -17.25
C ILE A 195 11.75 3.70 -16.74
N ILE A 196 11.71 3.91 -15.42
CA ILE A 196 10.86 4.95 -14.81
C ILE A 196 11.54 6.32 -14.77
N GLY A 197 12.88 6.37 -14.88
CA GLY A 197 13.64 7.61 -14.80
C GLY A 197 13.51 8.27 -13.42
N GLU A 198 13.11 9.54 -13.39
CA GLU A 198 12.94 10.33 -12.16
C GLU A 198 11.56 10.13 -11.49
N MET A 199 10.68 9.32 -12.07
CA MET A 199 9.39 9.01 -11.46
C MET A 199 9.59 8.36 -10.09
N ALA A 200 8.80 8.78 -9.10
CA ALA A 200 8.92 8.25 -7.74
C ALA A 200 8.59 6.75 -7.72
N LEU A 201 9.48 5.95 -7.12
CA LEU A 201 9.29 4.52 -6.90
C LEU A 201 8.97 4.26 -5.43
N GLY A 202 7.79 3.68 -5.18
CA GLY A 202 7.40 3.07 -3.93
C GLY A 202 7.64 1.55 -3.93
N ALA A 203 7.58 0.96 -2.75
CA ALA A 203 7.56 -0.48 -2.61
C ALA A 203 6.62 -0.93 -1.49
N HIS A 204 5.95 -2.04 -1.72
CA HIS A 204 4.94 -2.60 -0.83
C HIS A 204 5.28 -4.07 -0.56
N PHE A 205 5.40 -4.45 0.71
CA PHE A 205 5.80 -5.80 1.10
C PHE A 205 4.84 -6.41 2.10
N HIS A 206 4.36 -7.61 1.80
CA HIS A 206 3.75 -8.47 2.79
C HIS A 206 4.80 -9.25 3.58
N ASN A 207 4.49 -9.56 4.84
CA ASN A 207 5.39 -10.30 5.73
C ASN A 207 5.05 -11.80 5.85
N THR A 208 4.34 -12.35 4.86
CA THR A 208 3.81 -13.73 4.86
C THR A 208 4.85 -14.81 5.16
N ARG A 209 6.10 -14.61 4.75
CA ARG A 209 7.23 -15.55 4.99
C ARG A 209 8.34 -14.95 5.85
N GLY A 210 8.05 -13.89 6.60
CA GLY A 210 8.99 -13.26 7.54
C GLY A 210 10.13 -12.46 6.90
N ALA A 211 10.10 -12.26 5.58
CA ALA A 211 11.14 -11.52 4.85
C ALA A 211 10.78 -10.06 4.56
N GLY A 212 9.56 -9.61 4.90
CA GLY A 212 9.02 -8.32 4.45
C GLY A 212 9.87 -7.12 4.89
N LEU A 213 10.23 -7.06 6.18
CA LEU A 213 11.06 -5.97 6.72
C LEU A 213 12.48 -5.96 6.12
N ALA A 214 13.07 -7.14 5.90
CA ALA A 214 14.36 -7.25 5.22
C ALA A 214 14.29 -6.77 3.77
N CYS A 215 13.18 -7.05 3.08
CA CYS A 215 12.92 -6.57 1.73
C CYS A 215 12.69 -5.06 1.69
N ALA A 216 11.96 -4.50 2.65
CA ALA A 216 11.77 -3.05 2.80
C ALA A 216 13.10 -2.32 3.01
N TYR A 217 13.93 -2.78 3.95
CA TYR A 217 15.27 -2.23 4.15
C TYR A 217 16.16 -2.34 2.91
N THR A 218 16.03 -3.44 2.17
CA THR A 218 16.77 -3.63 0.91
C THR A 218 16.30 -2.67 -0.17
N ALA A 219 14.99 -2.43 -0.31
CA ALA A 219 14.47 -1.43 -1.24
C ALA A 219 15.02 -0.04 -0.94
N VAL A 220 15.04 0.35 0.34
CA VAL A 220 15.65 1.61 0.80
C VAL A 220 17.16 1.63 0.50
N SER A 221 17.84 0.50 0.66
CA SER A 221 19.27 0.35 0.30
C SER A 221 19.52 0.58 -1.18
N CYS A 222 18.58 0.18 -2.03
CA CYS A 222 18.57 0.46 -3.47
C CYS A 222 18.10 1.89 -3.81
N GLY A 223 17.76 2.71 -2.82
CA GLY A 223 17.39 4.11 -3.01
C GLY A 223 15.90 4.36 -3.26
N VAL A 224 15.02 3.44 -2.86
CA VAL A 224 13.57 3.70 -2.71
C VAL A 224 13.35 4.60 -1.49
N THR A 225 12.46 5.60 -1.63
CA THR A 225 12.17 6.59 -0.57
C THR A 225 10.71 6.61 -0.14
N ARG A 226 9.87 5.73 -0.70
CA ARG A 226 8.47 5.55 -0.31
C ARG A 226 8.21 4.08 -0.02
N LEU A 227 7.63 3.78 1.14
CA LEU A 227 7.26 2.43 1.54
C LEU A 227 5.82 2.39 2.00
N ASP A 228 5.12 1.29 1.72
CA ASP A 228 3.82 1.00 2.31
C ASP A 228 3.99 0.15 3.56
N ALA A 229 3.25 0.47 4.61
CA ALA A 229 3.14 -0.35 5.82
C ALA A 229 1.75 -0.20 6.44
N SER A 230 1.37 -1.19 7.26
CA SER A 230 0.06 -1.21 7.89
C SER A 230 0.18 -1.24 9.41
N ALA A 231 -0.57 -0.41 10.13
CA ALA A 231 -0.66 -0.45 11.59
C ALA A 231 -0.93 -1.88 12.10
N GLY A 232 -0.11 -2.39 13.03
CA GLY A 232 -0.23 -3.75 13.55
C GLY A 232 0.17 -4.87 12.58
N GLY A 233 0.49 -4.55 11.31
CA GLY A 233 0.62 -5.54 10.24
C GLY A 233 -0.72 -6.04 9.72
N LEU A 234 -1.78 -5.22 9.82
CA LEU A 234 -3.10 -5.54 9.27
C LEU A 234 -3.07 -5.88 7.77
N GLY A 235 -4.07 -6.65 7.33
CA GLY A 235 -4.28 -6.99 5.94
C GLY A 235 -3.81 -8.39 5.58
N GLY A 236 -3.72 -8.65 4.27
CA GLY A 236 -3.39 -9.95 3.72
C GLY A 236 -4.02 -10.17 2.36
N CYS A 237 -3.67 -11.29 1.75
CA CYS A 237 -4.18 -11.63 0.42
C CYS A 237 -5.32 -12.66 0.54
N PRO A 238 -6.54 -12.36 0.07
CA PRO A 238 -7.65 -13.31 0.11
C PRO A 238 -7.37 -14.57 -0.74
N PHE A 239 -6.42 -14.48 -1.67
CA PHE A 239 -5.99 -15.58 -2.53
C PHE A 239 -4.80 -16.37 -1.97
N ALA A 240 -4.27 -16.01 -0.80
CA ALA A 240 -3.21 -16.74 -0.11
C ALA A 240 -3.65 -17.10 1.32
N PRO A 241 -4.37 -18.23 1.52
CA PRO A 241 -4.82 -18.65 2.84
C PRO A 241 -3.65 -18.76 3.83
N GLY A 242 -3.76 -18.07 4.97
CA GLY A 242 -2.74 -18.03 6.02
C GLY A 242 -1.64 -16.98 5.84
N ALA A 243 -1.77 -16.07 4.86
CA ALA A 243 -0.85 -14.94 4.74
C ALA A 243 -0.98 -13.97 5.92
N THR A 244 0.14 -13.70 6.61
CA THR A 244 0.21 -12.84 7.82
C THR A 244 0.09 -11.33 7.56
N GLY A 245 -0.28 -10.90 6.35
CA GLY A 245 -0.54 -9.49 6.04
C GLY A 245 0.66 -8.65 5.63
N ASN A 246 0.48 -7.33 5.76
CA ASN A 246 1.47 -6.30 5.48
C ASN A 246 2.64 -6.34 6.47
N ILE A 247 3.76 -5.69 6.14
CA ILE A 247 4.72 -5.29 7.18
C ILE A 247 4.05 -4.29 8.14
N ALA A 248 4.34 -4.43 9.44
CA ALA A 248 3.79 -3.54 10.45
C ALA A 248 4.49 -2.17 10.42
N THR A 249 3.72 -1.08 10.49
CA THR A 249 4.24 0.29 10.46
C THR A 249 5.24 0.55 11.57
N GLU A 250 4.89 0.20 12.79
CA GLU A 250 5.72 0.33 13.99
C GLU A 250 7.00 -0.52 13.93
N ASP A 251 6.94 -1.72 13.34
CA ASP A 251 8.13 -2.57 13.16
C ASP A 251 9.08 -1.95 12.12
N LEU A 252 8.53 -1.35 11.06
CA LEU A 252 9.30 -0.65 10.03
C LEU A 252 9.92 0.64 10.56
N VAL A 253 9.16 1.44 11.32
CA VAL A 253 9.66 2.67 11.96
C VAL A 253 10.78 2.35 12.93
N TYR A 254 10.62 1.30 13.75
CA TYR A 254 11.68 0.82 14.64
C TYR A 254 12.95 0.44 13.86
N LEU A 255 12.80 -0.37 12.80
CA LEU A 255 13.93 -0.82 11.97
C LEU A 255 14.68 0.35 11.33
N LEU A 256 13.96 1.23 10.64
CA LEU A 256 14.56 2.36 9.92
C LEU A 256 15.20 3.35 10.89
N GLY A 257 14.52 3.68 11.98
CA GLY A 257 15.03 4.58 13.01
C GLY A 257 16.31 4.06 13.66
N ASP A 258 16.39 2.76 13.98
CA ASP A 258 17.61 2.16 14.53
C ASP A 258 18.77 2.11 13.51
N CYS A 259 18.42 2.04 12.22
CA CYS A 259 19.38 2.13 11.11
C CYS A 259 19.77 3.59 10.77
N GLY A 260 19.27 4.59 11.51
CA GLY A 260 19.58 6.00 11.28
C GLY A 260 18.87 6.62 10.07
N ILE A 261 17.72 6.07 9.67
CA ILE A 261 16.88 6.56 8.57
C ILE A 261 15.62 7.18 9.18
N ASP A 262 15.41 8.46 8.93
CA ASP A 262 14.26 9.19 9.45
C ASP A 262 12.97 8.85 8.69
N THR A 263 11.87 8.68 9.41
CA THR A 263 10.54 8.49 8.84
C THR A 263 9.59 9.63 9.16
N GLY A 264 9.94 10.51 10.12
CA GLY A 264 9.04 11.52 10.68
C GLY A 264 7.89 10.96 11.53
N ILE A 265 7.83 9.64 11.74
CA ILE A 265 6.77 8.97 12.50
C ILE A 265 7.21 8.73 13.95
N ASP A 266 6.35 9.09 14.91
CA ASP A 266 6.56 8.79 16.32
C ASP A 266 6.31 7.30 16.60
N LEU A 267 7.35 6.60 17.05
CA LEU A 267 7.29 5.15 17.30
C LEU A 267 6.29 4.78 18.40
N GLN A 268 6.16 5.58 19.46
CA GLN A 268 5.26 5.24 20.56
C GLN A 268 3.79 5.42 20.15
N ALA A 269 3.50 6.47 19.38
CA ALA A 269 2.20 6.66 18.76
C ALA A 269 1.89 5.57 17.73
N ALA A 270 2.87 5.11 16.95
CA ALA A 270 2.70 4.00 16.02
C ALA A 270 2.32 2.69 16.75
N ILE A 271 2.99 2.37 17.87
CA ILE A 271 2.64 1.23 18.72
C ILE A 271 1.22 1.39 19.30
N ALA A 272 0.85 2.59 19.73
CA ALA A 272 -0.49 2.87 20.22
C ALA A 272 -1.56 2.69 19.12
N ALA A 273 -1.28 3.16 17.89
CA ALA A 273 -2.15 2.97 16.73
C ALA A 273 -2.34 1.50 16.37
N ALA A 274 -1.28 0.68 16.47
CA ALA A 274 -1.38 -0.77 16.32
C ALA A 274 -2.27 -1.42 17.40
N GLY A 275 -2.24 -0.92 18.63
CA GLY A 275 -3.14 -1.34 19.70
C GLY A 275 -4.61 -1.02 19.40
N VAL A 276 -4.88 0.18 18.88
CA VAL A 276 -6.22 0.57 18.40
C VAL A 276 -6.65 -0.33 17.24
N ALA A 277 -5.78 -0.55 16.26
CA ALA A 277 -6.02 -1.45 15.14
C ALA A 277 -6.46 -2.84 15.60
N SER A 278 -5.73 -3.45 16.54
CA SER A 278 -6.08 -4.77 17.09
C SER A 278 -7.42 -4.76 17.84
N SER A 279 -7.71 -3.69 18.57
CA SER A 279 -8.97 -3.53 19.30
C SER A 279 -10.16 -3.41 18.35
N VAL A 280 -10.07 -2.60 17.29
CA VAL A 280 -11.21 -2.36 16.39
C VAL A 280 -11.56 -3.57 15.52
N VAL A 281 -10.56 -4.36 15.11
CA VAL A 281 -10.80 -5.62 14.35
C VAL A 281 -11.13 -6.80 15.26
N GLY A 282 -10.83 -6.69 16.56
CA GLY A 282 -11.23 -7.66 17.58
C GLY A 282 -10.41 -8.95 17.60
N HIS A 283 -9.19 -8.94 17.04
CA HIS A 283 -8.26 -10.07 17.12
C HIS A 283 -6.79 -9.58 17.24
N PRO A 284 -5.88 -10.46 17.73
CA PRO A 284 -4.45 -10.13 17.79
C PRO A 284 -3.87 -9.84 16.40
N LEU A 285 -2.90 -8.94 16.37
CA LEU A 285 -2.16 -8.56 15.15
C LEU A 285 -0.70 -9.02 15.22
N PRO A 286 -0.04 -9.26 14.06
CA PRO A 286 1.27 -9.91 14.00
C PRO A 286 2.48 -9.04 14.35
N SER A 287 2.29 -7.74 14.65
CA SER A 287 3.42 -6.86 14.99
C SER A 287 4.24 -7.34 16.18
N ALA A 288 5.57 -7.30 16.00
CA ALA A 288 6.51 -7.57 17.08
C ALA A 288 6.54 -6.43 18.11
N LEU A 289 6.49 -5.18 17.67
CA LEU A 289 6.53 -4.00 18.55
C LEU A 289 5.23 -3.83 19.36
N LEU A 290 4.07 -4.20 18.81
CA LEU A 290 2.83 -4.27 19.58
C LEU A 290 2.93 -5.29 20.74
N ALA A 291 3.57 -6.42 20.49
CA ALA A 291 3.73 -7.49 21.48
C ALA A 291 4.82 -7.19 22.52
N ALA A 292 5.95 -6.60 22.10
CA ALA A 292 7.15 -6.48 22.93
C ALA A 292 7.43 -5.06 23.44
N GLY A 293 6.84 -4.03 22.82
CA GLY A 293 7.19 -2.63 23.03
C GLY A 293 8.56 -2.25 22.47
N ASP A 294 8.91 -0.97 22.55
CA ASP A 294 10.26 -0.49 22.22
C ASP A 294 11.29 -1.02 23.24
N ARG A 295 12.55 -1.12 22.80
CA ARG A 295 13.66 -1.38 23.71
C ARG A 295 13.87 -0.18 24.64
N LYS A 296 14.51 -0.41 25.78
CA LYS A 296 14.94 0.69 26.65
C LYS A 296 15.96 1.56 25.90
N ARG A 297 15.71 2.86 25.89
CA ARG A 297 16.65 3.90 25.44
C ARG A 297 17.11 4.66 26.69
N ASP A 298 18.42 4.90 26.78
CA ASP A 298 19.07 5.57 27.93
C ASP A 298 18.64 7.04 28.07
#